data_AF-A0A7S3AMM2-F1
#
_entry.id   AF-A0A7S3AMM2-F1
#
_cell.length_a   1.000
_cell.length_b   1.000
_cell.length_c   1.000
_cell.angle_alpha   90.00
_cell.angle_beta   90.00
_cell.angle_gamma   90.00
#
_symmetry.space_group_name_H-M   'P 1'
#
loop_
_entity.id
_entity.type
_entity.pdbx_description
1 polymer ?
#
loop_
_entity_poly.entity_id
_entity_poly.type
_entity_poly.pdbx_seq_one_letter_code
_entity_poly.pdbx_strand_id
1 'polypeptide(L)'
;MSDAYENVMGGKLKLKGTGIKKKKRTSEGTEEASSSVDASSSSAVPPPPEQKLHTATERRRLEKQQQRTFERIEKGEYQSHKERVQSFNKYLNSLTEHYDMPKVSKGN
;
A
#
# COMPACT_ATOMS: atom_id res chain seq x y z
N MET A 1 19.17 -9.23 -39.00
CA MET A 1 18.47 -8.56 -37.87
C MET A 1 16.95 -8.46 -38.05
N SER A 2 16.35 -8.99 -39.12
CA SER A 2 14.91 -8.82 -39.44
C SER A 2 13.98 -9.86 -38.81
N ASP A 3 14.48 -11.02 -38.41
CA ASP A 3 13.64 -12.18 -38.05
C ASP A 3 13.02 -12.07 -36.65
N ALA A 4 13.50 -11.13 -35.83
CA ALA A 4 13.04 -10.95 -34.45
C ALA A 4 11.63 -10.35 -34.32
N TYR A 5 11.00 -9.94 -35.43
CA TYR A 5 9.71 -9.22 -35.43
C TYR A 5 8.63 -9.85 -36.31
N GLU A 6 8.86 -11.03 -36.89
CA GLU A 6 7.91 -11.66 -37.82
C GLU A 6 6.60 -12.07 -37.14
N ASN A 7 6.63 -12.43 -35.85
CA ASN A 7 5.46 -12.86 -35.08
C ASN A 7 4.71 -11.72 -34.37
N VAL A 8 5.11 -10.46 -34.57
CA VAL A 8 4.44 -9.32 -33.91
C VAL A 8 3.18 -8.97 -34.69
N MET A 9 2.03 -9.39 -34.18
CA MET A 9 0.73 -9.00 -34.73
C MET A 9 0.53 -7.49 -34.55
N GLY A 10 0.79 -6.72 -35.60
CA GLY A 10 0.53 -5.29 -35.65
C GLY A 10 -0.96 -5.00 -35.73
N GLY A 11 -1.55 -4.42 -34.67
CA GLY A 11 -2.95 -4.02 -34.67
C GLY A 11 -3.45 -3.52 -33.33
N LYS A 12 -4.47 -2.66 -33.35
CA LYS A 12 -5.13 -2.17 -32.12
C LYS A 12 -5.89 -3.31 -31.46
N LEU A 13 -5.43 -3.75 -30.27
CA LEU A 13 -6.02 -4.83 -29.48
C LEU A 13 -7.50 -4.54 -29.19
N LYS A 14 -8.41 -5.34 -29.78
CA LYS A 14 -9.84 -5.31 -29.46
C LYS A 14 -10.16 -6.45 -28.48
N LEU A 15 -10.36 -6.10 -27.21
CA LEU A 15 -10.80 -7.03 -26.18
C LEU A 15 -12.31 -7.31 -26.35
N LYS A 16 -12.68 -8.57 -26.55
CA LYS A 16 -14.09 -8.98 -26.57
C LYS A 16 -14.53 -9.25 -25.13
N GLY A 17 -15.05 -8.21 -24.49
CA GLY A 17 -15.57 -8.29 -23.11
C GLY A 17 -15.61 -6.94 -22.42
N THR A 18 -16.81 -6.54 -22.02
CA THR A 18 -17.17 -5.42 -21.11
C THR A 18 -16.48 -4.07 -21.38
N GLY A 19 -17.17 -3.20 -22.11
CA GLY A 19 -16.86 -1.77 -22.17
C GLY A 19 -16.94 -1.16 -20.77
N ILE A 20 -15.79 -0.84 -20.19
CA ILE A 20 -15.71 -0.09 -18.93
C ILE A 20 -16.20 1.33 -19.22
N LYS A 21 -17.45 1.64 -18.81
CA LYS A 21 -17.96 3.01 -18.78
C LYS A 21 -17.14 3.79 -17.73
N LYS A 22 -16.10 4.51 -18.17
CA LYS A 22 -15.37 5.47 -17.34
C LYS A 22 -16.33 6.61 -16.95
N LYS A 23 -16.85 6.58 -15.73
CA LYS A 23 -17.54 7.72 -15.12
C LYS A 23 -16.48 8.79 -14.83
N LYS A 24 -16.53 9.90 -15.57
CA LYS A 24 -15.74 11.11 -15.36
C LYS A 24 -16.09 11.68 -13.98
N ARG A 25 -15.15 11.71 -13.03
CA ARG A 25 -15.26 12.50 -11.81
C ARG A 25 -14.72 13.89 -12.11
N THR A 26 -15.58 14.90 -12.04
CA THR A 26 -15.20 16.31 -11.99
C THR A 26 -14.68 16.62 -10.59
N SER A 27 -13.57 17.36 -10.55
CA SER A 27 -12.89 17.81 -9.35
C SER A 27 -13.40 19.21 -8.97
N GLU A 28 -14.13 19.29 -7.87
CA GLU A 28 -14.41 20.49 -7.07
C GLU A 28 -14.46 19.94 -5.63
N GLY A 29 -13.76 20.42 -4.60
CA GLY A 29 -13.30 21.77 -4.32
C GLY A 29 -13.94 22.20 -3.00
N THR A 30 -13.21 22.02 -1.89
CA THR A 30 -13.21 22.84 -0.65
C THR A 30 -14.38 22.80 0.38
N GLU A 31 -13.95 22.60 1.64
CA GLU A 31 -14.45 23.10 2.95
C GLU A 31 -15.57 22.37 3.73
N GLU A 32 -15.21 22.04 4.98
CA GLU A 32 -15.97 22.18 6.24
C GLU A 32 -17.34 21.50 6.41
N ALA A 33 -17.42 20.53 7.34
CA ALA A 33 -18.30 20.59 8.53
C ALA A 33 -18.66 19.21 9.11
N SER A 34 -18.57 19.14 10.44
CA SER A 34 -19.35 18.29 11.37
C SER A 34 -18.95 16.81 11.53
N SER A 35 -18.07 16.58 12.49
CA SER A 35 -18.08 15.37 13.32
C SER A 35 -19.40 15.27 14.08
N SER A 36 -20.35 14.49 13.58
CA SER A 36 -21.49 14.01 14.35
C SER A 36 -21.09 12.72 15.06
N VAL A 37 -20.81 12.86 16.35
CA VAL A 37 -20.89 11.76 17.31
C VAL A 37 -22.37 11.40 17.46
N ASP A 38 -22.76 10.20 17.03
CA ASP A 38 -24.01 9.61 17.50
C ASP A 38 -23.76 8.14 17.83
N ALA A 39 -23.61 7.90 19.13
CA ALA A 39 -23.58 6.58 19.71
C ALA A 39 -25.03 6.05 19.72
N SER A 40 -25.39 5.27 18.71
CA SER A 40 -26.60 4.45 18.76
C SER A 40 -26.24 2.98 18.60
N SER A 41 -26.36 2.29 19.73
CA SER A 41 -26.33 0.86 19.90
C SER A 41 -27.09 0.13 18.79
N SER A 42 -26.38 -0.60 17.94
CA SER A 42 -26.92 -1.79 17.30
C SER A 42 -25.94 -2.94 17.48
N SER A 43 -26.30 -3.83 18.39
CA SER A 43 -25.80 -5.20 18.46
C SER A 43 -26.13 -5.88 17.13
N ALA A 44 -25.20 -5.80 16.19
CA ALA A 44 -25.20 -6.61 14.99
C ALA A 44 -23.97 -7.51 15.07
N VAL A 45 -24.20 -8.78 15.35
CA VAL A 45 -23.20 -9.85 15.17
C VAL A 45 -22.62 -9.66 13.75
N PRO A 46 -21.30 -9.51 13.59
CA PRO A 46 -20.73 -9.35 12.26
C PRO A 46 -21.10 -10.59 11.43
N PRO A 47 -21.56 -10.42 10.17
CA PRO A 47 -21.87 -11.55 9.31
C PRO A 47 -20.63 -12.45 9.21
N PRO A 48 -20.81 -13.79 9.17
CA PRO A 48 -19.69 -14.71 9.03
C PRO A 48 -18.86 -14.31 7.80
N PRO A 49 -17.52 -14.34 7.89
CA PRO A 49 -16.69 -13.82 6.81
C PRO A 49 -17.03 -14.60 5.55
N GLU A 50 -17.65 -13.92 4.58
CA GLU A 50 -17.84 -14.46 3.24
C GLU A 50 -16.48 -14.99 2.80
N GLN A 51 -16.39 -16.30 2.53
CA GLN A 51 -15.16 -16.92 2.08
C GLN A 51 -14.81 -16.31 0.73
N LYS A 52 -13.97 -15.27 0.76
CA LYS A 52 -13.45 -14.63 -0.45
C LYS A 52 -12.81 -15.74 -1.27
N LEU A 53 -13.42 -16.06 -2.41
CA LEU A 53 -12.91 -17.04 -3.34
C LEU A 53 -11.62 -16.49 -3.94
N HIS A 54 -10.50 -16.79 -3.29
CA HIS A 54 -9.18 -16.43 -3.77
C HIS A 54 -8.84 -17.22 -5.03
N THR A 55 -8.33 -16.52 -6.03
CA THR A 55 -7.70 -17.12 -7.21
C THR A 55 -6.51 -18.00 -6.78
N ALA A 56 -6.11 -18.99 -7.60
CA ALA A 56 -4.98 -19.88 -7.26
C ALA A 56 -3.69 -19.11 -6.93
N THR A 57 -3.45 -18.01 -7.65
CA THR A 57 -2.31 -17.11 -7.42
C THR A 57 -2.40 -16.38 -6.08
N GLU A 58 -3.59 -15.92 -5.71
CA GLU A 58 -3.80 -15.26 -4.40
C GLU A 58 -3.59 -16.21 -3.23
N ARG A 59 -4.06 -17.47 -3.34
CA ARG A 59 -3.85 -18.49 -2.30
C ARG A 59 -2.38 -18.73 -2.05
N ARG A 60 -1.60 -18.97 -3.12
CA ARG A 60 -0.14 -19.14 -3.02
C ARG A 60 0.55 -17.92 -2.40
N ARG A 61 0.09 -16.70 -2.69
CA ARG A 61 0.63 -15.47 -2.11
C ARG A 61 0.38 -15.41 -0.60
N LEU A 62 -0.84 -15.75 -0.17
CA LEU A 62 -1.23 -15.75 1.24
C LEU A 62 -0.44 -16.78 2.03
N GLU A 63 -0.32 -18.01 1.54
CA GLU A 63 0.49 -19.06 2.16
C GLU A 63 1.95 -18.61 2.36
N LYS A 64 2.56 -18.04 1.31
CA LYS A 64 3.93 -17.52 1.40
C LYS A 64 4.05 -16.34 2.37
N GLN A 65 3.03 -15.49 2.46
CA GLN A 65 3.01 -14.39 3.42
C GLN A 65 2.94 -14.94 4.85
N GLN A 66 2.11 -15.94 5.10
CA GLN A 66 1.99 -16.62 6.39
C GLN A 66 3.31 -17.29 6.79
N GLN A 67 3.94 -18.05 5.88
CA GLN A 67 5.25 -18.66 6.11
C GLN A 67 6.29 -17.63 6.55
N ARG A 68 6.40 -16.51 5.82
CA ARG A 68 7.31 -15.40 6.18
C ARG A 68 6.99 -14.76 7.52
N THR A 69 5.71 -14.65 7.88
CA THR A 69 5.35 -14.12 9.20
C THR A 69 5.74 -15.07 10.33
N PHE A 70 5.57 -16.38 10.14
CA PHE A 70 6.03 -17.37 11.11
C PHE A 70 7.55 -17.35 11.25
N GLU A 71 8.30 -17.33 10.15
CA GLU A 71 9.76 -17.21 10.17
C GLU A 71 10.24 -15.96 10.93
N ARG A 72 9.56 -14.81 10.77
CA ARG A 72 9.89 -13.58 11.52
C ARG A 72 9.61 -13.72 13.02
N ILE A 73 8.52 -14.41 13.37
CA ILE A 73 8.17 -14.67 14.78
C ILE A 73 9.19 -15.64 15.39
N GLU A 74 9.56 -16.71 14.69
CA GLU A 74 10.58 -17.67 15.12
C GLU A 74 11.95 -17.03 15.32
N LYS A 75 12.33 -16.09 14.44
CA LYS A 75 13.57 -15.30 14.58
C LYS A 75 13.52 -14.29 15.72
N GLY A 76 12.37 -14.09 16.37
CA GLY A 76 12.19 -13.07 17.40
C GLY A 76 12.19 -11.64 16.86
N GLU A 77 11.96 -11.44 15.55
CA GLU A 77 11.87 -10.11 14.91
C GLU A 77 10.52 -9.41 15.18
N TYR A 78 9.73 -9.91 16.12
CA TYR A 78 8.44 -9.33 16.46
C TYR A 78 8.62 -8.19 17.47
N GLN A 79 8.37 -6.95 17.04
CA GLN A 79 8.41 -5.77 17.91
C GLN A 79 7.02 -5.41 18.40
N SER A 80 6.92 -5.08 19.69
CA SER A 80 5.74 -4.42 20.25
C SER A 80 5.53 -3.05 19.59
N HIS A 81 4.30 -2.54 19.59
CA HIS A 81 4.02 -1.19 19.09
C HIS A 81 4.87 -0.14 19.81
N LYS A 82 5.02 -0.26 21.13
CA LYS A 82 5.86 0.64 21.94
C LYS A 82 7.32 0.61 21.49
N GLU A 83 7.86 -0.57 21.22
CA GLU A 83 9.24 -0.75 20.74
C GLU A 83 9.43 -0.18 19.34
N ARG A 84 8.45 -0.35 18.46
CA ARG A 84 8.45 0.23 17.11
C ARG A 84 8.43 1.76 17.16
N VAL A 85 7.61 2.34 18.04
CA VAL A 85 7.58 3.80 18.23
C VAL A 85 8.90 4.29 18.82
N GLN A 86 9.46 3.57 19.80
CA GLN A 86 10.74 3.92 20.40
C GLN A 86 11.89 3.84 19.39
N SER A 87 11.97 2.78 18.58
CA SER A 87 13.01 2.64 17.55
C SER A 87 12.88 3.71 16.47
N PHE A 88 11.66 4.04 16.07
CA PHE A 88 11.38 5.14 15.15
C PHE A 88 11.82 6.49 15.71
N ASN A 89 11.48 6.80 16.97
CA ASN A 89 11.90 8.05 17.60
C ASN A 89 13.41 8.12 17.77
N LYS A 90 14.07 7.01 18.13
CA LYS A 90 15.54 6.93 18.17
C LYS A 90 16.14 7.20 16.78
N TYR A 91 15.55 6.65 15.73
CA TYR A 91 15.98 6.90 14.35
C TYR A 91 15.82 8.37 13.98
N LEU A 92 14.67 8.98 14.23
CA LEU A 92 14.44 10.41 13.97
C LEU A 92 15.44 11.30 14.71
N ASN A 93 15.74 11.00 15.98
CA ASN A 93 16.73 11.75 16.74
C ASN A 93 18.16 11.60 16.20
N SER A 94 18.46 10.51 15.49
CA SER A 94 19.76 10.29 14.86
C SER A 94 19.89 10.93 13.48
N LEU A 95 18.78 11.34 12.87
CA LEU A 95 18.79 12.00 11.57
C LEU A 95 19.26 13.45 11.72
N THR A 96 20.04 13.91 10.74
CA THR A 96 20.47 15.29 10.68
C THR A 96 19.31 16.19 10.29
N GLU A 97 19.18 17.33 10.97
CA GLU A 97 18.17 18.33 10.64
C GLU A 97 18.41 18.96 9.27
N HIS A 98 19.68 19.10 8.89
CA HIS A 98 20.10 19.70 7.63
C HIS A 98 20.63 18.64 6.67
N TYR A 99 20.05 18.62 5.47
CA TYR A 99 20.43 17.73 4.35
C TYR A 99 21.30 18.44 3.32
N ASP A 100 21.87 19.59 3.66
CA ASP A 100 22.73 20.38 2.79
C ASP A 100 24.04 20.71 3.50
N MET A 101 25.09 20.92 2.72
CA MET A 101 26.39 21.27 3.24
C MET A 101 26.38 22.73 3.70
N PRO A 102 26.92 23.03 4.90
CA PRO A 102 27.02 24.42 5.34
C PRO A 102 27.83 25.22 4.32
N LYS A 103 27.34 26.42 3.99
CA LYS A 103 27.96 27.30 3.00
C LYS A 103 29.34 27.75 3.51
N VAL A 104 30.40 27.22 2.93
CA VAL A 104 31.77 27.66 3.21
C VAL A 104 32.03 28.94 2.41
N SER A 105 32.05 30.10 3.07
CA SER A 105 32.71 31.27 2.45
C SER A 105 34.21 31.00 2.43
N LYS A 106 34.89 31.19 1.29
CA LYS A 106 36.35 31.30 1.29
C LYS A 106 36.71 32.45 2.23
N GLY A 107 37.44 32.12 3.29
CA GLY A 107 37.91 33.10 4.27
C GLY A 107 38.68 34.22 3.58
N ASN A 108 38.69 35.39 4.22
CA ASN A 108 39.81 36.31 4.07
C ASN A 108 41.09 35.63 4.56
#